data_AF-A2DGS6-F1
#
_entry.id   AF-A2DGS6-F1
#
_cell.length_a   1.000
_cell.length_b   1.000
_cell.length_c   1.000
_cell.angle_alpha   90.00
_cell.angle_beta   90.00
_cell.angle_gamma   90.00
#
_symmetry.space_group_name_H-M   'P 1'
#
loop_
_entity.id
_entity.type
_entity.pdbx_description
1 polymer ?
#
loop_
_entity_poly.entity_id
_entity_poly.type
_entity_poly.pdbx_seq_one_letter_code
_entity_poly.pdbx_strand_id
1 'polypeptide(L)'
;MGAIESAYDHLRTVCPSITDRYRLLTSCSTTGIDIIVALKEYCKKEKFNQYVTPNNYTFICSLIALIASIIRNDPTVIDIVIRNGLIQTILQNVGSIDSNKPNFDRIVLQTLLMVYEVIEWAPSAFHLQENSNALFEFISIINSTILGGRSQRSNTSLISISPDKGALGSAKSSKSDKHRQNHISYLVSSIQARLALHSSPIEHITRKFCSSHMFCEQTIIDHLKIKDPIIHYVTVGSNTLISFIETKECKDPLAFFARGPFGKAAYMIEDDYSNGKAPELSDEIQPTKLPKAEAIKPVPLELYGEEPKNVPYLSQAELTSVDDNLRKVYGEEFSRWTDWDKHAYYVPFNYKAPYQRLRIVDFLTTFGILDIENKNVVRPQVDVAAVDAVKKKFDQADNAPIVPIPIIHFMAGDLDLEYKQEKTRMTPLLLSFLKEIGEPIELSAEASEFYKLPAVNTTVPTVPFLTAFATFFTPGMGATPHDSEKIHNLQKDAPIKIIFNESGFELNIPKDDKASSFLIVVKPLFSGLYQVDIVNSPPDILSPFTYTQVLNAKSLSINLTLALELLIHDIQKQICPSTPDARGKIIRELCPKDKKYPELAALAPGMFD
;
A
#
# COMPACT_ATOMS: atom_id res chain seq x y z
N MET A 1 -12.00 -15.98 32.78
CA MET A 1 -12.56 -15.11 31.73
C MET A 1 -13.94 -14.58 32.11
N GLY A 2 -14.96 -15.41 32.39
CA GLY A 2 -16.33 -14.91 32.66
C GLY A 2 -16.50 -13.86 33.78
N ALA A 3 -15.71 -13.92 34.85
CA ALA A 3 -15.72 -12.87 35.90
C ALA A 3 -15.11 -11.53 35.43
N ILE A 4 -14.12 -11.59 34.53
CA ILE A 4 -13.47 -10.41 33.94
C ILE A 4 -14.39 -9.77 32.90
N GLU A 5 -15.06 -10.58 32.08
CA GLU A 5 -16.08 -10.11 31.12
C GLU A 5 -17.26 -9.45 31.83
N SER A 6 -17.77 -10.05 32.91
CA SER A 6 -18.83 -9.48 33.72
C SER A 6 -18.41 -8.17 34.43
N ALA A 7 -17.19 -8.11 34.96
CA ALA A 7 -16.63 -6.88 35.53
C ALA A 7 -16.45 -5.79 34.46
N TYR A 8 -16.04 -6.17 33.26
CA TYR A 8 -15.92 -5.25 32.13
C TYR A 8 -17.28 -4.69 31.69
N ASP A 9 -18.31 -5.52 31.52
CA ASP A 9 -19.65 -5.04 31.17
C ASP A 9 -20.24 -4.11 32.24
N HIS A 10 -19.97 -4.39 33.51
CA HIS A 10 -20.31 -3.51 34.61
C HIS A 10 -19.55 -2.18 34.55
N LEU A 11 -18.23 -2.20 34.40
CA LEU A 11 -17.41 -0.98 34.31
C LEU A 11 -17.76 -0.14 33.07
N ARG A 12 -18.01 -0.78 31.92
CA ARG A 12 -18.42 -0.10 30.68
C ARG A 12 -19.75 0.65 30.83
N THR A 13 -20.69 0.08 31.56
CA THR A 13 -22.02 0.69 31.78
C THR A 13 -21.99 1.78 32.84
N VAL A 14 -21.10 1.68 33.83
CA VAL A 14 -21.01 2.61 34.96
C VAL A 14 -20.03 3.77 34.72
N CYS A 15 -19.03 3.64 33.83
CA CYS A 15 -18.07 4.70 33.53
C CYS A 15 -18.77 5.94 32.92
N PRO A 16 -18.75 7.11 33.58
CA PRO A 16 -19.45 8.30 33.09
C PRO A 16 -18.64 9.08 32.03
N SER A 17 -17.31 9.00 32.09
CA SER A 17 -16.38 9.73 31.22
C SER A 17 -16.08 8.96 29.92
N ILE A 18 -16.15 9.65 28.79
CA ILE A 18 -15.78 9.12 27.46
C ILE A 18 -14.31 8.70 27.42
N THR A 19 -13.43 9.50 28.04
CA THR A 19 -11.99 9.21 28.12
C THR A 19 -11.72 7.93 28.90
N ASP A 20 -12.42 7.74 30.03
CA ASP A 20 -12.21 6.55 30.86
C ASP A 20 -12.79 5.30 30.20
N ARG A 21 -13.89 5.43 29.45
CA ARG A 21 -14.40 4.35 28.59
C ARG A 21 -13.37 3.94 27.54
N TYR A 22 -12.73 4.91 26.88
CA TYR A 22 -11.71 4.62 25.86
C TYR A 22 -10.48 3.93 26.47
N ARG A 23 -10.01 4.39 27.63
CA ARG A 23 -8.91 3.75 28.38
C ARG A 23 -9.24 2.32 28.81
N LEU A 24 -10.48 2.07 29.23
CA LEU A 24 -10.92 0.72 29.57
C LEU A 24 -10.88 -0.19 28.35
N LEU A 25 -11.40 0.29 27.20
CA LEU A 25 -11.38 -0.45 25.94
C LEU A 25 -9.95 -0.81 25.50
N THR A 26 -9.04 0.17 25.48
CA THR A 26 -7.64 -0.05 25.08
C THR A 26 -6.88 -0.98 26.03
N SER A 27 -7.12 -0.89 27.34
CA SER A 27 -6.55 -1.84 28.30
C SER A 27 -7.04 -3.27 28.03
N CYS A 28 -8.35 -3.44 27.81
CA CYS A 28 -8.96 -4.74 27.53
C CYS A 28 -8.51 -5.36 26.20
N SER A 29 -8.28 -4.57 25.14
CA SER A 29 -7.81 -5.10 23.85
C SER A 29 -6.43 -5.76 23.94
N THR A 30 -5.62 -5.40 24.95
CA THR A 30 -4.30 -6.01 25.16
C THR A 30 -4.33 -7.28 26.03
N THR A 31 -5.51 -7.70 26.51
CA THR A 31 -5.69 -8.81 27.47
C THR A 31 -6.48 -10.00 26.93
N GLY A 32 -6.79 -10.03 25.62
CA GLY A 32 -7.45 -11.16 24.97
C GLY A 32 -8.96 -11.27 25.24
N ILE A 33 -9.60 -10.21 25.72
CA ILE A 33 -11.07 -10.11 25.86
C ILE A 33 -11.66 -9.79 24.48
N ASP A 34 -12.78 -10.43 24.10
CA ASP A 34 -13.48 -10.16 22.84
C ASP A 34 -14.16 -8.77 22.86
N ILE A 35 -13.33 -7.76 22.66
CA ILE A 35 -13.73 -6.36 22.63
C ILE A 35 -14.50 -5.99 21.36
N ILE A 36 -14.46 -6.84 20.33
CA ILE A 36 -15.11 -6.59 19.03
C ILE A 36 -16.62 -6.47 19.22
N VAL A 37 -17.22 -7.31 20.07
CA VAL A 37 -18.66 -7.23 20.41
C VAL A 37 -19.00 -5.90 21.10
N ALA A 38 -18.13 -5.43 22.01
CA ALA A 38 -18.34 -4.16 22.68
C ALA A 38 -18.19 -2.96 21.73
N LEU A 39 -17.21 -3.01 20.82
CA LEU A 39 -17.00 -1.98 19.79
C LEU A 39 -18.19 -1.90 18.82
N LYS A 40 -18.74 -3.06 18.43
CA LYS A 40 -19.95 -3.14 17.59
C LYS A 40 -21.12 -2.35 18.18
N GLU A 41 -21.31 -2.39 19.50
CA GLU A 41 -22.37 -1.61 20.14
C GLU A 41 -22.19 -0.11 19.93
N TYR A 42 -20.96 0.41 20.00
CA TYR A 42 -20.68 1.83 19.73
C TYR A 42 -20.82 2.18 18.24
N CYS A 43 -20.65 1.20 17.36
CA CYS A 43 -20.88 1.34 15.93
C CYS A 43 -22.35 1.17 15.51
N LYS A 44 -23.31 0.90 16.41
CA LYS A 44 -24.73 0.94 16.03
C LYS A 44 -25.15 2.37 15.69
N LYS A 45 -25.96 2.54 14.64
CA LYS A 45 -26.31 3.85 14.07
C LYS A 45 -26.81 4.86 15.11
N GLU A 46 -27.66 4.44 16.05
CA GLU A 46 -28.19 5.36 17.08
C GLU A 46 -27.08 5.88 17.99
N LYS A 47 -26.22 4.99 18.50
CA LYS A 47 -25.10 5.36 19.38
C LYS A 47 -24.03 6.13 18.60
N PHE A 48 -23.69 5.69 17.40
CA PHE A 48 -22.71 6.34 16.54
C PHE A 48 -23.09 7.82 16.32
N ASN A 49 -24.35 8.09 15.95
CA ASN A 49 -24.84 9.45 15.73
C ASN A 49 -24.82 10.34 16.99
N GLN A 50 -24.92 9.76 18.19
CA GLN A 50 -24.79 10.51 19.45
C GLN A 50 -23.37 11.02 19.70
N TYR A 51 -22.35 10.34 19.17
CA TYR A 51 -20.95 10.73 19.33
C TYR A 51 -20.40 11.54 18.16
N VAL A 52 -21.07 11.57 17.00
CA VAL A 52 -20.74 12.47 15.88
C VAL A 52 -21.24 13.89 16.20
N THR A 53 -20.60 14.50 17.19
CA THR A 53 -20.82 15.87 17.65
C THR A 53 -19.47 16.61 17.75
N PRO A 54 -19.46 17.96 17.75
CA PRO A 54 -18.22 18.73 17.82
C PRO A 54 -17.32 18.38 19.02
N ASN A 55 -17.93 17.93 20.13
CA ASN A 55 -17.23 17.66 21.38
C ASN A 55 -16.81 16.19 21.55
N ASN A 56 -17.41 15.26 20.78
CA ASN A 56 -17.22 13.81 20.98
C ASN A 56 -16.62 13.09 19.76
N TYR A 57 -16.39 13.76 18.63
CA TYR A 57 -15.87 13.11 17.43
C TYR A 57 -14.51 12.39 17.66
N THR A 58 -13.68 12.91 18.57
CA THR A 58 -12.39 12.31 18.94
C THR A 58 -12.57 10.89 19.47
N PHE A 59 -13.67 10.60 20.17
CA PHE A 59 -14.01 9.27 20.63
C PHE A 59 -14.24 8.30 19.47
N ILE A 60 -15.04 8.69 18.48
CA ILE A 60 -15.33 7.84 17.32
C ILE A 60 -14.07 7.60 16.50
N CYS A 61 -13.26 8.63 16.25
CA CYS A 61 -11.96 8.44 15.60
C CYS A 61 -11.08 7.45 16.39
N SER A 62 -11.08 7.56 17.72
CA SER A 62 -10.26 6.69 18.56
C SER A 62 -10.73 5.24 18.58
N LEU A 63 -12.04 5.00 18.49
CA LEU A 63 -12.61 3.65 18.33
C LEU A 63 -12.24 3.04 16.97
N ILE A 64 -12.33 3.82 15.89
CA ILE A 64 -11.95 3.36 14.54
C ILE A 64 -10.44 3.02 14.49
N ALA A 65 -9.59 3.86 15.09
CA ALA A 65 -8.15 3.61 15.21
C ALA A 65 -7.88 2.32 16.01
N LEU A 66 -8.58 2.12 17.12
CA LEU A 66 -8.44 0.91 17.94
C LEU A 66 -8.79 -0.36 17.15
N ILE A 67 -9.84 -0.34 16.33
CA ILE A 67 -10.21 -1.49 15.47
C ILE A 67 -9.08 -1.80 14.48
N ALA A 68 -8.57 -0.77 13.81
CA ALA A 68 -7.47 -0.90 12.84
C ALA A 68 -6.23 -1.52 13.50
N SER A 69 -5.82 -0.96 14.65
CA SER A 69 -4.69 -1.45 15.45
C SER A 69 -4.88 -2.90 15.94
N ILE A 70 -6.09 -3.31 16.34
CA ILE A 70 -6.37 -4.71 16.70
C ILE A 70 -6.14 -5.64 15.50
N ILE A 71 -6.68 -5.28 14.32
CA ILE A 71 -6.54 -6.09 13.10
C ILE A 71 -5.07 -6.20 12.67
N ARG A 72 -4.30 -5.11 12.79
CA ARG A 72 -2.85 -5.11 12.48
C ARG A 72 -2.07 -6.04 13.41
N ASN A 73 -2.32 -5.97 14.72
CA ASN A 73 -1.54 -6.71 15.71
C ASN A 73 -1.97 -8.18 15.85
N ASP A 74 -3.23 -8.50 15.53
CA ASP A 74 -3.75 -9.85 15.49
C ASP A 74 -4.71 -10.05 14.29
N PRO A 75 -4.17 -10.34 13.09
CA PRO A 75 -4.98 -10.56 11.90
C PRO A 75 -5.98 -11.72 12.02
N THR A 76 -5.79 -12.65 12.97
CA THR A 76 -6.70 -13.79 13.18
C THR A 76 -8.08 -13.38 13.69
N VAL A 77 -8.18 -12.19 14.29
CA VAL A 77 -9.44 -11.61 14.77
C VAL A 77 -10.37 -11.19 13.62
N ILE A 78 -9.88 -11.17 12.36
CA ILE A 78 -10.68 -10.71 11.22
C ILE A 78 -11.98 -11.52 11.04
N ASP A 79 -11.97 -12.82 11.31
CA ASP A 79 -13.18 -13.65 11.21
C ASP A 79 -14.28 -13.15 12.17
N ILE A 80 -13.90 -12.69 13.36
CA ILE A 80 -14.83 -12.14 14.37
C ILE A 80 -15.34 -10.77 13.91
N VAL A 81 -14.46 -9.93 13.36
CA VAL A 81 -14.80 -8.61 12.79
C VAL A 81 -15.80 -8.75 11.64
N ILE A 82 -15.55 -9.70 10.75
CA ILE A 82 -16.38 -10.06 9.61
C ILE A 82 -17.75 -10.56 10.08
N ARG A 83 -17.79 -11.58 10.96
CA ARG A 83 -19.06 -12.15 11.48
C ARG A 83 -19.94 -11.11 12.15
N ASN A 84 -19.32 -10.06 12.71
CA ASN A 84 -20.03 -8.97 13.34
C ASN A 84 -20.46 -7.84 12.39
N GLY A 85 -20.08 -7.88 11.11
CA GLY A 85 -20.39 -6.85 10.11
C GLY A 85 -19.79 -5.49 10.45
N LEU A 86 -18.69 -5.45 11.19
CA LEU A 86 -18.20 -4.21 11.82
C LEU A 86 -17.65 -3.22 10.77
N ILE A 87 -16.91 -3.72 9.78
CA ILE A 87 -16.34 -2.90 8.69
C ILE A 87 -17.45 -2.25 7.87
N GLN A 88 -18.39 -3.04 7.37
CA GLN A 88 -19.58 -2.55 6.66
C GLN A 88 -20.34 -1.49 7.48
N THR A 89 -20.63 -1.78 8.75
CA THR A 89 -21.37 -0.88 9.64
C THR A 89 -20.67 0.47 9.78
N ILE A 90 -19.34 0.49 9.97
CA ILE A 90 -18.57 1.73 10.09
C ILE A 90 -18.63 2.52 8.78
N LEU A 91 -18.37 1.87 7.64
CA LEU A 91 -18.39 2.53 6.33
C LEU A 91 -19.75 3.17 6.02
N GLN A 92 -20.84 2.43 6.25
CA GLN A 92 -22.19 2.92 6.02
C GLN A 92 -22.56 4.07 6.97
N ASN A 93 -22.22 3.95 8.25
CA ASN A 93 -22.51 5.01 9.22
C ASN A 93 -21.76 6.30 8.90
N VAL A 94 -20.46 6.21 8.60
CA VAL A 94 -19.65 7.38 8.22
C VAL A 94 -20.16 7.99 6.91
N GLY A 95 -20.48 7.15 5.91
CA GLY A 95 -21.08 7.60 4.65
C GLY A 95 -22.43 8.31 4.83
N SER A 96 -23.18 7.99 5.88
CA SER A 96 -24.45 8.64 6.21
C SER A 96 -24.33 9.94 7.01
N ILE A 97 -23.13 10.33 7.43
CA ILE A 97 -22.91 11.60 8.16
C ILE A 97 -23.10 12.76 7.16
N ASP A 98 -23.86 13.78 7.57
CA ASP A 98 -23.92 15.05 6.83
C ASP A 98 -22.52 15.67 6.72
N SER A 99 -22.03 15.80 5.48
CA SER A 99 -20.71 16.35 5.15
C SER A 99 -20.46 17.77 5.67
N ASN A 100 -21.52 18.52 6.01
CA ASN A 100 -21.40 19.86 6.61
C ASN A 100 -21.10 19.84 8.11
N LYS A 101 -21.13 18.68 8.76
CA LYS A 101 -20.79 18.58 10.18
C LYS A 101 -19.30 18.89 10.42
N PRO A 102 -18.96 19.58 11.52
CA PRO A 102 -17.57 19.85 11.86
C PRO A 102 -16.83 18.53 12.11
N ASN A 103 -15.55 18.49 11.70
CA ASN A 103 -14.66 17.33 11.82
C ASN A 103 -15.08 16.08 11.01
N PHE A 104 -16.03 16.21 10.07
CA PHE A 104 -16.38 15.12 9.15
C PHE A 104 -15.15 14.58 8.41
N ASP A 105 -14.29 15.47 7.93
CA ASP A 105 -13.01 15.14 7.28
C ASP A 105 -12.06 14.32 8.17
N ARG A 106 -12.02 14.59 9.49
CA ARG A 106 -11.22 13.80 10.45
C ARG A 106 -11.75 12.38 10.59
N ILE A 107 -13.07 12.22 10.68
CA ILE A 107 -13.71 10.89 10.77
C ILE A 107 -13.48 10.10 9.47
N VAL A 108 -13.66 10.75 8.32
CA VAL A 108 -13.38 10.15 7.00
C VAL A 108 -11.93 9.72 6.89
N LEU A 109 -10.99 10.58 7.27
CA LEU A 109 -9.57 10.26 7.24
C LEU A 109 -9.25 9.02 8.08
N GLN A 110 -9.74 8.96 9.32
CA GLN A 110 -9.51 7.81 10.20
C GLN A 110 -10.14 6.53 9.64
N THR A 111 -11.30 6.65 9.00
CA THR A 111 -11.98 5.52 8.34
C THR A 111 -11.18 5.01 7.14
N LEU A 112 -10.62 5.90 6.33
CA LEU A 112 -9.75 5.53 5.20
C LEU A 112 -8.46 4.85 5.67
N LEU A 113 -7.87 5.32 6.78
CA LEU A 113 -6.71 4.66 7.38
C LEU A 113 -7.05 3.24 7.86
N MET A 114 -8.19 3.07 8.53
CA MET A 114 -8.68 1.73 8.91
C MET A 114 -8.86 0.84 7.68
N VAL A 115 -9.50 1.33 6.61
CA VAL A 115 -9.66 0.57 5.36
C VAL A 115 -8.32 0.17 4.78
N TYR A 116 -7.36 1.10 4.75
CA TYR A 116 -6.02 0.83 4.26
C TYR A 116 -5.36 -0.29 5.06
N GLU A 117 -5.40 -0.24 6.40
CA GLU A 117 -4.86 -1.31 7.25
C GLU A 117 -5.58 -2.66 7.04
N VAL A 118 -6.91 -2.66 6.88
CA VAL A 118 -7.66 -3.89 6.61
C VAL A 118 -7.25 -4.50 5.27
N ILE A 119 -7.14 -3.70 4.20
CA ILE A 119 -6.65 -4.18 2.90
C ILE A 119 -5.25 -4.78 3.05
N GLU A 120 -4.41 -4.18 3.89
CA GLU A 120 -3.01 -4.53 3.96
C GLU A 120 -2.69 -5.69 4.91
N TRP A 121 -3.46 -5.89 5.99
CA TRP A 121 -3.23 -6.93 7.01
C TRP A 121 -4.26 -8.05 6.99
N ALA A 122 -5.46 -7.79 6.47
CA ALA A 122 -6.56 -8.75 6.44
C ALA A 122 -7.42 -8.60 5.18
N PRO A 123 -6.83 -8.74 3.97
CA PRO A 123 -7.50 -8.49 2.69
C PRO A 123 -8.74 -9.35 2.45
N SER A 124 -8.80 -10.54 3.08
CA SER A 124 -9.96 -11.43 3.04
C SER A 124 -11.26 -10.75 3.50
N ALA A 125 -11.18 -9.70 4.31
CA ALA A 125 -12.34 -8.91 4.70
C ALA A 125 -13.12 -8.31 3.52
N PHE A 126 -12.44 -7.99 2.42
CA PHE A 126 -13.06 -7.42 1.22
C PHE A 126 -13.42 -8.47 0.16
N HIS A 127 -13.13 -9.76 0.40
CA HIS A 127 -13.69 -10.82 -0.44
C HIS A 127 -15.20 -10.96 -0.26
N LEU A 128 -15.75 -10.45 0.84
CA LEU A 128 -17.18 -10.35 1.06
C LEU A 128 -17.78 -9.20 0.26
N GLN A 129 -18.83 -9.53 -0.49
CA GLN A 129 -19.48 -8.59 -1.38
C GLN A 129 -20.09 -7.40 -0.62
N GLU A 130 -20.59 -7.61 0.59
CA GLU A 130 -21.18 -6.56 1.42
C GLU A 130 -20.14 -5.51 1.85
N ASN A 131 -18.96 -5.96 2.28
CA ASN A 131 -17.87 -5.06 2.68
C ASN A 131 -17.31 -4.30 1.46
N SER A 132 -17.16 -4.99 0.33
CA SER A 132 -16.72 -4.36 -0.93
C SER A 132 -17.72 -3.32 -1.43
N ASN A 133 -19.01 -3.63 -1.46
CA ASN A 133 -20.06 -2.69 -1.85
C ASN A 133 -20.07 -1.45 -0.94
N ALA A 134 -20.00 -1.65 0.38
CA ALA A 134 -19.95 -0.54 1.33
C ALA A 134 -18.71 0.34 1.15
N LEU A 135 -17.56 -0.26 0.80
CA LEU A 135 -16.34 0.49 0.50
C LEU A 135 -16.48 1.33 -0.78
N PHE A 136 -17.01 0.76 -1.86
CA PHE A 136 -17.22 1.49 -3.11
C PHE A 136 -18.24 2.63 -2.94
N GLU A 137 -19.33 2.39 -2.21
CA GLU A 137 -20.30 3.42 -1.87
C GLU A 137 -19.66 4.55 -1.05
N PHE A 138 -18.89 4.20 -0.02
CA PHE A 138 -18.16 5.16 0.80
C PHE A 138 -17.18 6.02 0.00
N ILE A 139 -16.38 5.40 -0.89
CA ILE A 139 -15.46 6.11 -1.79
C ILE A 139 -16.23 7.05 -2.74
N SER A 140 -17.37 6.61 -3.27
CA SER A 140 -18.24 7.44 -4.12
C SER A 140 -18.76 8.68 -3.38
N ILE A 141 -19.17 8.52 -2.13
CA ILE A 141 -19.61 9.62 -1.26
C ILE A 141 -18.45 10.60 -1.01
N ILE A 142 -17.25 10.12 -0.70
CA ILE A 142 -16.07 10.98 -0.52
C ILE A 142 -15.76 11.76 -1.79
N ASN A 143 -15.82 11.09 -2.94
CA ASN A 143 -15.56 11.71 -4.24
C ASN A 143 -16.56 12.81 -4.57
N SER A 144 -17.84 12.63 -4.25
CA SER A 144 -18.89 13.63 -4.49
C SER A 144 -18.89 14.79 -3.48
N THR A 145 -18.56 14.51 -2.20
CA THR A 145 -18.65 15.50 -1.12
C THR A 145 -17.34 16.26 -0.87
N ILE A 146 -16.23 15.56 -0.63
CA ILE A 146 -14.94 16.16 -0.23
C ILE A 146 -14.10 16.51 -1.46
N LEU A 147 -14.09 15.63 -2.47
CA LEU A 147 -13.23 15.77 -3.65
C LEU A 147 -13.96 16.33 -4.88
N GLY A 148 -15.27 16.57 -4.80
CA GLY A 148 -16.13 16.96 -5.91
C GLY A 148 -15.73 18.26 -6.62
N GLY A 149 -14.94 19.12 -5.97
CA GLY A 149 -14.37 20.33 -6.56
C GLY A 149 -13.11 20.14 -7.43
N ARG A 150 -12.55 18.91 -7.51
CA ARG A 150 -11.32 18.62 -8.28
C ARG A 150 -11.54 17.87 -9.60
N SER A 151 -12.77 17.44 -9.88
CA SER A 151 -13.08 16.76 -11.13
C SER A 151 -13.16 17.74 -12.28
N GLN A 152 -12.01 17.99 -12.94
CA GLN A 152 -11.88 18.09 -14.41
C GLN A 152 -10.43 18.37 -14.91
N ARG A 153 -9.37 18.12 -14.11
CA ARG A 153 -7.99 18.40 -14.58
C ARG A 153 -6.94 17.28 -14.47
N SER A 154 -7.30 16.04 -14.18
CA SER A 154 -6.37 14.90 -14.32
C SER A 154 -6.77 14.03 -15.51
N ASN A 155 -5.96 14.07 -16.57
CA ASN A 155 -5.99 13.14 -17.68
C ASN A 155 -5.63 11.73 -17.15
N THR A 156 -6.66 10.96 -16.80
CA THR A 156 -6.65 9.50 -16.79
C THR A 156 -8.06 9.10 -17.17
N SER A 157 -8.25 8.84 -18.47
CA SER A 157 -9.50 8.38 -19.03
C SER A 157 -9.74 6.93 -18.63
N LEU A 158 -10.60 6.71 -17.64
CA LEU A 158 -11.38 5.48 -17.52
C LEU A 158 -12.83 5.88 -17.22
N ILE A 159 -13.64 5.78 -18.28
CA ILE A 159 -15.11 5.69 -18.35
C ILE A 159 -15.88 6.79 -17.60
N SER A 160 -16.25 7.83 -18.35
CA SER A 160 -17.20 8.86 -17.97
C SER A 160 -18.64 8.40 -18.12
N ILE A 161 -19.45 8.55 -17.06
CA ILE A 161 -20.89 8.79 -17.18
C ILE A 161 -21.20 10.04 -16.33
N SER A 162 -21.61 11.12 -17.01
CA SER A 162 -22.04 12.39 -16.40
C SER A 162 -23.34 12.22 -15.60
N PRO A 163 -23.60 13.10 -14.62
CA PRO A 163 -24.68 14.06 -14.85
C PRO A 163 -24.39 15.48 -14.31
N ASP A 164 -25.37 16.35 -14.56
CA ASP A 164 -25.34 17.80 -14.71
C ASP A 164 -24.78 18.69 -13.59
N LYS A 165 -24.30 19.86 -14.04
CA LYS A 165 -23.79 20.97 -13.26
C LYS A 165 -24.89 21.66 -12.45
N GLY A 166 -24.76 21.63 -11.13
CA GLY A 166 -25.35 22.60 -10.21
C GLY A 166 -24.26 23.39 -9.51
N ALA A 167 -24.24 24.71 -9.69
CA ALA A 167 -23.27 25.62 -9.12
C ALA A 167 -23.33 25.63 -7.58
N LEU A 168 -22.22 25.33 -6.90
CA LEU A 168 -22.02 25.71 -5.50
C LEU A 168 -20.65 26.35 -5.29
N GLY A 169 -20.69 27.51 -4.64
CA GLY A 169 -19.63 28.51 -4.58
C GLY A 169 -18.36 28.06 -3.86
N SER A 170 -17.24 28.60 -4.35
CA SER A 170 -15.92 28.45 -3.73
C SER A 170 -15.85 29.21 -2.41
N ALA A 171 -16.10 28.53 -1.29
CA ALA A 171 -15.66 29.01 0.01
C ALA A 171 -14.12 28.94 0.04
N LYS A 172 -13.45 30.03 0.44
CA LYS A 172 -11.99 30.08 0.64
C LYS A 172 -11.63 29.09 1.76
N SER A 173 -11.23 27.87 1.41
CA SER A 173 -10.79 26.85 2.38
C SER A 173 -9.52 27.32 3.09
N SER A 174 -9.43 27.11 4.41
CA SER A 174 -8.19 27.40 5.14
C SER A 174 -7.04 26.52 4.61
N LYS A 175 -5.78 26.93 4.85
CA LYS A 175 -4.60 26.11 4.46
C LYS A 175 -4.66 24.70 5.08
N SER A 176 -5.21 24.57 6.30
CA SER A 176 -5.34 23.26 6.97
C SER A 176 -6.34 22.34 6.28
N ASP A 177 -7.48 22.88 5.84
CA ASP A 177 -8.53 22.11 5.16
C ASP A 177 -8.04 21.58 3.81
N LYS A 178 -7.26 22.41 3.09
CA LYS A 178 -6.65 22.03 1.81
C LYS A 178 -5.63 20.89 1.96
N HIS A 179 -4.87 20.86 3.06
CA HIS A 179 -3.96 19.76 3.35
C HIS A 179 -4.71 18.46 3.65
N ARG A 180 -5.77 18.51 4.46
CA ARG A 180 -6.57 17.32 4.78
C ARG A 180 -7.28 16.75 3.57
N GLN A 181 -7.85 17.60 2.72
CA GLN A 181 -8.45 17.18 1.44
C GLN A 181 -7.43 16.49 0.51
N ASN A 182 -6.18 16.98 0.46
CA ASN A 182 -5.12 16.30 -0.28
C ASN A 182 -4.87 14.89 0.26
N HIS A 183 -4.77 14.72 1.57
CA HIS A 183 -4.51 13.42 2.18
C HIS A 183 -5.65 12.43 1.94
N ILE A 184 -6.90 12.88 2.08
CA ILE A 184 -8.07 12.07 1.74
C ILE A 184 -7.99 11.63 0.27
N SER A 185 -7.67 12.55 -0.66
CA SER A 185 -7.48 12.22 -2.07
C SER A 185 -6.40 11.16 -2.27
N TYR A 186 -5.25 11.26 -1.58
CA TYR A 186 -4.15 10.29 -1.72
C TYR A 186 -4.49 8.92 -1.16
N LEU A 187 -5.14 8.86 0.00
CA LEU A 187 -5.57 7.60 0.60
C LEU A 187 -6.61 6.91 -0.29
N VAL A 188 -7.58 7.66 -0.82
CA VAL A 188 -8.56 7.13 -1.78
C VAL A 188 -7.85 6.55 -3.00
N SER A 189 -6.94 7.29 -3.63
CA SER A 189 -6.20 6.79 -4.80
C SER A 189 -5.33 5.58 -4.46
N SER A 190 -4.73 5.53 -3.27
CA SER A 190 -3.93 4.39 -2.81
C SER A 190 -4.79 3.16 -2.57
N ILE A 191 -5.95 3.30 -1.92
CA ILE A 191 -6.94 2.23 -1.73
C ILE A 191 -7.42 1.71 -3.08
N GLN A 192 -7.80 2.59 -4.00
CA GLN A 192 -8.26 2.20 -5.34
C GLN A 192 -7.19 1.43 -6.10
N ALA A 193 -5.93 1.86 -6.05
CA ALA A 193 -4.84 1.15 -6.70
C ALA A 193 -4.61 -0.24 -6.11
N ARG A 194 -4.69 -0.37 -4.78
CA ARG A 194 -4.59 -1.67 -4.08
C ARG A 194 -5.71 -2.62 -4.48
N LEU A 195 -6.95 -2.11 -4.60
CA LEU A 195 -8.09 -2.91 -5.04
C LEU A 195 -7.96 -3.33 -6.50
N ALA A 196 -7.50 -2.44 -7.39
CA ALA A 196 -7.41 -2.68 -8.82
C ALA A 196 -6.29 -3.64 -9.22
N LEU A 197 -5.17 -3.67 -8.47
CA LEU A 197 -4.02 -4.49 -8.84
C LEU A 197 -4.28 -6.00 -8.64
N HIS A 198 -5.34 -6.42 -7.94
CA HIS A 198 -5.61 -7.82 -7.53
C HIS A 198 -4.35 -8.56 -7.05
N SER A 199 -3.35 -7.80 -6.60
CA SER A 199 -2.02 -8.31 -6.38
C SER A 199 -2.05 -9.00 -5.03
N SER A 200 -1.59 -10.25 -5.01
CA SER A 200 -1.31 -10.94 -3.77
C SER A 200 -0.48 -10.00 -2.87
N PRO A 201 -0.75 -9.92 -1.54
CA PRO A 201 0.00 -9.11 -0.58
C PRO A 201 1.49 -9.47 -0.45
N ILE A 202 2.10 -10.16 -1.42
CA ILE A 202 3.54 -10.45 -1.53
C ILE A 202 4.37 -9.15 -1.71
N GLU A 203 3.80 -7.99 -1.40
CA GLU A 203 4.52 -6.81 -0.93
C GLU A 203 5.17 -6.96 0.46
N HIS A 204 5.32 -8.18 0.99
CA HIS A 204 6.25 -8.45 2.09
C HIS A 204 7.68 -7.93 1.80
N ILE A 205 8.06 -7.68 0.54
CA ILE A 205 9.35 -7.09 0.16
C ILE A 205 9.35 -5.56 0.21
N THR A 206 8.23 -4.83 0.12
CA THR A 206 8.22 -3.36 0.28
C THR A 206 8.02 -2.92 1.73
N ARG A 207 7.53 -3.82 2.59
CA ARG A 207 7.37 -3.60 4.03
C ARG A 207 8.51 -4.09 4.90
N LYS A 208 9.53 -4.75 4.33
CA LYS A 208 10.76 -4.91 5.10
C LYS A 208 11.39 -3.53 5.24
N PHE A 209 11.95 -3.27 6.41
CA PHE A 209 12.60 -2.00 6.67
C PHE A 209 13.70 -1.74 5.62
N CYS A 210 13.64 -0.60 4.93
CA CYS A 210 14.58 -0.21 3.88
C CYS A 210 14.77 -1.20 2.72
N SER A 211 13.80 -2.07 2.44
CA SER A 211 13.95 -3.12 1.44
C SER A 211 13.41 -2.76 0.06
N SER A 212 12.99 -1.51 -0.17
CA SER A 212 12.42 -1.11 -1.47
C SER A 212 13.38 -1.41 -2.64
N HIS A 213 14.68 -1.25 -2.43
CA HIS A 213 15.73 -1.55 -3.40
C HIS A 213 15.86 -3.07 -3.72
N MET A 214 15.40 -3.95 -2.83
CA MET A 214 15.45 -5.40 -3.03
C MET A 214 14.47 -5.89 -4.09
N PHE A 215 13.43 -5.11 -4.40
CA PHE A 215 12.54 -5.38 -5.53
C PHE A 215 12.96 -4.51 -6.73
N CYS A 216 13.85 -5.09 -7.54
CA CYS A 216 14.43 -4.46 -8.74
C CYS A 216 14.48 -5.45 -9.91
N GLU A 217 14.99 -4.99 -11.05
CA GLU A 217 15.14 -5.78 -12.28
C GLU A 217 15.99 -7.03 -12.06
N GLN A 218 17.05 -6.94 -11.25
CA GLN A 218 17.92 -8.08 -10.95
C GLN A 218 17.15 -9.21 -10.25
N THR A 219 16.27 -8.85 -9.31
CA THR A 219 15.42 -9.82 -8.59
C THR A 219 14.53 -10.61 -9.55
N ILE A 220 14.03 -9.96 -10.59
CA ILE A 220 13.20 -10.61 -11.62
C ILE A 220 14.05 -11.51 -12.52
N ILE A 221 15.22 -11.03 -12.94
CA ILE A 221 16.19 -11.80 -13.74
C ILE A 221 16.60 -13.08 -13.02
N ASP A 222 16.93 -12.98 -11.73
CA ASP A 222 17.35 -14.11 -10.90
C ASP A 222 16.19 -15.09 -10.68
N HIS A 223 14.98 -14.58 -10.41
CA HIS A 223 13.79 -15.39 -10.17
C HIS A 223 13.39 -16.20 -11.42
N LEU A 224 13.38 -15.54 -12.59
CA LEU A 224 13.03 -16.16 -13.87
C LEU A 224 14.22 -16.89 -14.53
N LYS A 225 15.41 -16.83 -13.94
CA LYS A 225 16.65 -17.45 -14.44
C LYS A 225 17.00 -17.02 -15.88
N ILE A 226 16.73 -15.76 -16.21
CA ILE A 226 16.96 -15.18 -17.54
C ILE A 226 18.46 -15.08 -17.80
N LYS A 227 18.95 -15.69 -18.89
CA LYS A 227 20.38 -15.64 -19.27
C LYS A 227 20.65 -14.49 -20.24
N ASP A 228 21.75 -13.77 -20.03
CA ASP A 228 22.17 -12.63 -20.86
C ASP A 228 21.07 -11.58 -21.09
N PRO A 229 20.54 -10.98 -20.01
CA PRO A 229 19.40 -10.07 -20.09
C PRO A 229 19.75 -8.78 -20.83
N ILE A 230 18.81 -8.30 -21.63
CA ILE A 230 18.75 -6.94 -22.15
C ILE A 230 17.57 -6.24 -21.47
N ILE A 231 17.82 -5.03 -20.97
CA ILE A 231 16.78 -4.20 -20.35
C ILE A 231 16.52 -2.97 -21.21
N HIS A 232 15.28 -2.79 -21.61
CA HIS A 232 14.82 -1.62 -22.33
C HIS A 232 13.91 -0.78 -21.43
N TYR A 233 14.18 0.51 -21.36
CA TYR A 233 13.42 1.44 -20.53
C TYR A 233 12.46 2.26 -21.37
N VAL A 234 11.20 2.31 -20.94
CA VAL A 234 10.13 3.06 -21.60
C VAL A 234 9.31 3.79 -20.56
N THR A 235 9.08 5.09 -20.74
CA THR A 235 8.08 5.82 -19.96
C THR A 235 6.76 5.89 -20.71
N VAL A 236 5.66 5.63 -20.01
CA VAL A 236 4.28 5.80 -20.51
C VAL A 236 3.64 6.97 -19.77
N GLY A 237 3.01 7.87 -20.51
CA GLY A 237 2.40 9.08 -19.97
C GLY A 237 3.44 10.04 -19.42
N SER A 238 3.36 10.40 -18.14
CA SER A 238 4.38 11.24 -17.49
C SER A 238 4.79 10.74 -16.12
N ASN A 239 4.37 9.53 -15.76
CA ASN A 239 4.35 9.08 -14.38
C ASN A 239 4.59 7.57 -14.23
N THR A 240 4.77 6.82 -15.31
CA THR A 240 5.07 5.39 -15.26
C THR A 240 6.34 5.11 -16.05
N LEU A 241 7.29 4.44 -15.41
CA LEU A 241 8.51 3.90 -16.01
C LEU A 241 8.38 2.37 -16.07
N ILE A 242 8.58 1.79 -17.25
CA ILE A 242 8.53 0.36 -17.50
C ILE A 242 9.92 -0.09 -17.93
N SER A 243 10.41 -1.16 -17.30
CA SER A 243 11.67 -1.82 -17.61
C SER A 243 11.32 -3.16 -18.23
N PHE A 244 11.47 -3.30 -19.55
CA PHE A 244 11.27 -4.56 -20.25
C PHE A 244 12.55 -5.37 -20.18
N ILE A 245 12.45 -6.60 -19.69
CA ILE A 245 13.56 -7.52 -19.47
C ILE A 245 13.41 -8.67 -20.45
N GLU A 246 14.35 -8.78 -21.37
CA GLU A 246 14.32 -9.76 -22.43
C GLU A 246 15.68 -10.42 -22.66
N THR A 247 15.75 -11.46 -23.48
CA THR A 247 17.03 -12.10 -23.84
C THR A 247 17.42 -11.80 -25.27
N LYS A 248 18.74 -11.76 -25.52
CA LYS A 248 19.31 -11.64 -26.87
C LYS A 248 18.77 -12.67 -27.86
N GLU A 249 18.47 -13.87 -27.37
CA GLU A 249 17.97 -14.95 -28.22
C GLU A 249 16.46 -14.91 -28.43
N CYS A 250 15.72 -14.12 -27.64
CA CYS A 250 14.25 -14.05 -27.58
C CYS A 250 13.55 -15.38 -27.26
N LYS A 251 14.25 -16.32 -26.59
CA LYS A 251 13.70 -17.64 -26.23
C LYS A 251 13.15 -17.72 -24.81
N ASP A 252 13.66 -16.87 -23.94
CA ASP A 252 13.25 -16.79 -22.53
C ASP A 252 12.04 -15.85 -22.38
N PRO A 253 11.23 -16.03 -21.32
CA PRO A 253 10.02 -15.24 -21.07
C PRO A 253 10.32 -13.73 -21.07
N LEU A 254 9.47 -12.97 -21.75
CA LEU A 254 9.50 -11.50 -21.64
C LEU A 254 8.87 -11.11 -20.31
N ALA A 255 9.63 -10.39 -19.48
CA ALA A 255 9.10 -9.82 -18.26
C ALA A 255 9.13 -8.29 -18.36
N PHE A 256 8.22 -7.62 -17.67
CA PHE A 256 8.31 -6.18 -17.50
C PHE A 256 8.13 -5.77 -16.04
N PHE A 257 8.89 -4.74 -15.67
CA PHE A 257 8.88 -4.15 -14.35
C PHE A 257 8.41 -2.71 -14.40
N ALA A 258 7.21 -2.47 -13.88
CA ALA A 258 6.59 -1.16 -13.84
C ALA A 258 6.87 -0.46 -12.51
N ARG A 259 7.29 0.81 -12.59
CA ARG A 259 7.36 1.77 -11.48
C ARG A 259 6.41 2.91 -11.80
N GLY A 260 5.45 3.19 -10.93
CA GLY A 260 4.44 4.23 -11.14
C GLY A 260 4.03 4.93 -9.84
N PRO A 261 3.02 5.80 -9.87
CA PRO A 261 2.54 6.50 -8.68
C PRO A 261 2.13 5.53 -7.56
N PHE A 262 1.63 4.36 -7.94
CA PHE A 262 1.08 3.40 -6.99
C PHE A 262 2.08 2.37 -6.47
N GLY A 263 3.35 2.48 -6.85
CA GLY A 263 4.42 1.59 -6.40
C GLY A 263 5.05 0.83 -7.55
N LYS A 264 5.46 -0.41 -7.28
CA LYS A 264 6.18 -1.27 -8.22
C LYS A 264 5.40 -2.55 -8.48
N ALA A 265 5.42 -3.02 -9.71
CA ALA A 265 4.81 -4.29 -10.08
C ALA A 265 5.64 -4.97 -11.17
N ALA A 266 5.80 -6.30 -11.05
CA ALA A 266 6.49 -7.12 -12.03
C ALA A 266 5.50 -8.09 -12.65
N TYR A 267 5.57 -8.27 -13.96
CA TYR A 267 4.72 -9.17 -14.71
C TYR A 267 5.57 -9.97 -15.68
N MET A 268 5.17 -11.22 -15.88
CA MET A 268 5.66 -12.07 -16.96
C MET A 268 4.61 -12.10 -18.06
N ILE A 269 5.05 -12.00 -19.30
CA ILE A 269 4.19 -12.08 -20.48
C ILE A 269 4.23 -13.51 -20.99
N GLU A 270 3.06 -14.11 -21.08
CA GLU A 270 2.86 -15.44 -21.64
C GLU A 270 1.78 -15.37 -22.72
N ASP A 271 1.92 -16.22 -23.73
CA ASP A 271 0.92 -16.43 -24.76
C ASP A 271 -0.06 -17.50 -24.29
N ASP A 272 -1.22 -17.10 -23.80
CA ASP A 272 -2.29 -18.03 -23.41
C ASP A 272 -3.28 -18.25 -24.57
N TYR A 273 -2.76 -18.66 -25.72
CA TYR A 273 -3.59 -19.00 -26.89
C TYR A 273 -3.87 -20.51 -27.00
N SER A 274 -3.36 -21.32 -26.06
CA SER A 274 -3.54 -22.77 -26.02
C SER A 274 -4.09 -23.20 -24.66
N ASN A 275 -4.94 -24.23 -24.61
CA ASN A 275 -5.46 -24.76 -23.34
C ASN A 275 -4.40 -25.53 -22.50
N GLY A 276 -3.10 -25.26 -22.72
CA GLY A 276 -1.98 -25.86 -21.99
C GLY A 276 -1.75 -27.36 -22.23
N LYS A 277 -2.42 -27.97 -23.21
CA LYS A 277 -2.28 -29.39 -23.55
C LYS A 277 -1.58 -29.55 -24.89
N ALA A 278 -0.44 -30.26 -24.90
CA ALA A 278 0.18 -30.70 -26.14
C ALA A 278 -0.80 -31.60 -26.91
N PRO A 279 -0.89 -31.47 -28.25
CA PRO A 279 -1.78 -32.31 -29.03
C PRO A 279 -1.38 -33.78 -28.87
N GLU A 280 -2.34 -34.63 -28.56
CA GLU A 280 -2.11 -36.08 -28.58
C GLU A 280 -2.10 -36.49 -30.05
N LEU A 281 -0.94 -36.85 -30.60
CA LEU A 281 -0.91 -37.45 -31.94
C LEU A 281 -1.56 -38.83 -31.86
N SER A 282 -2.54 -39.09 -32.75
CA SER A 282 -3.12 -40.42 -32.86
C SER A 282 -2.03 -41.43 -33.21
N ASP A 283 -2.03 -42.59 -32.54
CA ASP A 283 -1.12 -43.71 -32.83
C ASP A 283 -1.22 -44.19 -34.30
N GLU A 284 -2.31 -43.85 -34.99
CA GLU A 284 -2.56 -44.16 -36.39
C GLU A 284 -1.84 -43.22 -37.38
N ILE A 285 -1.42 -42.02 -36.94
CA ILE A 285 -0.81 -41.00 -37.81
C ILE A 285 0.70 -40.94 -37.53
N GLN A 286 1.46 -41.73 -38.28
CA GLN A 286 2.93 -41.68 -38.27
C GLN A 286 3.44 -40.62 -39.26
N PRO A 287 4.46 -39.82 -38.91
CA PRO A 287 5.03 -38.82 -39.83
C PRO A 287 5.72 -39.50 -41.03
N THR A 288 5.08 -39.45 -42.19
CA THR A 288 5.66 -39.94 -43.45
C THR A 288 6.54 -38.86 -44.07
N LYS A 289 7.78 -39.20 -44.47
CA LYS A 289 8.59 -38.32 -45.31
C LYS A 289 7.89 -38.13 -46.66
N LEU A 290 7.35 -36.93 -46.88
CA LEU A 290 6.80 -36.55 -48.16
C LEU A 290 7.91 -36.59 -49.23
N PRO A 291 7.65 -37.15 -50.43
CA PRO A 291 8.58 -37.05 -51.54
C PRO A 291 8.80 -35.57 -51.90
N LYS A 292 10.00 -35.24 -52.43
CA LYS A 292 10.31 -33.88 -52.89
C LYS A 292 9.23 -33.41 -53.87
N ALA A 293 8.62 -32.27 -53.59
CA ALA A 293 7.63 -31.66 -54.46
C ALA A 293 8.20 -31.48 -55.87
N GLU A 294 7.54 -32.07 -56.87
CA GLU A 294 7.85 -31.76 -58.26
C GLU A 294 7.43 -30.33 -58.58
N ALA A 295 8.23 -29.65 -59.40
CA ALA A 295 7.98 -28.27 -59.78
C ALA A 295 6.68 -28.16 -60.58
N ILE A 296 5.62 -27.66 -59.94
CA ILE A 296 4.34 -27.38 -60.60
C ILE A 296 4.53 -26.12 -61.46
N LYS A 297 4.28 -26.23 -62.77
CA LYS A 297 4.11 -25.04 -63.63
C LYS A 297 2.76 -24.41 -63.30
N PRO A 298 2.69 -23.10 -63.01
CA PRO A 298 1.43 -22.45 -62.69
C PRO A 298 0.49 -22.57 -63.89
N VAL A 299 -0.63 -23.27 -63.69
CA VAL A 299 -1.78 -23.21 -64.58
C VAL A 299 -2.64 -22.03 -64.10
N PRO A 300 -2.99 -21.06 -64.96
CA PRO A 300 -3.93 -20.01 -64.59
C PRO A 300 -5.26 -20.64 -64.17
N LEU A 301 -5.73 -20.29 -62.98
CA LEU A 301 -7.07 -20.63 -62.53
C LEU A 301 -8.07 -19.74 -63.27
N GLU A 302 -8.72 -20.29 -64.30
CA GLU A 302 -9.94 -19.70 -64.84
C GLU A 302 -11.10 -20.09 -63.92
N LEU A 303 -11.62 -19.11 -63.18
CA LEU A 303 -12.82 -19.28 -62.37
C LEU A 303 -14.04 -19.36 -63.31
N TYR A 304 -14.59 -20.57 -63.45
CA TYR A 304 -15.88 -20.78 -64.09
C TYR A 304 -16.97 -20.91 -63.03
N GLY A 305 -17.90 -19.97 -63.00
CA GLY A 305 -19.10 -20.02 -62.16
C GLY A 305 -19.81 -18.67 -62.08
N GLU A 306 -21.14 -18.69 -62.05
CA GLU A 306 -21.90 -17.51 -61.64
C GLU A 306 -21.75 -17.28 -60.13
N GLU A 307 -21.66 -16.02 -59.73
CA GLU A 307 -21.65 -15.61 -58.32
C GLU A 307 -22.87 -16.21 -57.60
N PRO A 308 -22.69 -16.90 -56.46
CA PRO A 308 -23.78 -17.61 -55.80
C PRO A 308 -24.85 -16.61 -55.33
N LYS A 309 -25.92 -16.48 -56.12
CA LYS A 309 -27.13 -15.79 -55.72
C LYS A 309 -27.86 -16.69 -54.72
N ASN A 310 -28.06 -16.15 -53.52
CA ASN A 310 -28.63 -16.80 -52.33
C ASN A 310 -27.63 -17.48 -51.38
N VAL A 311 -26.62 -16.73 -50.94
CA VAL A 311 -26.05 -17.02 -49.61
C VAL A 311 -27.08 -16.54 -48.58
N PRO A 312 -27.69 -17.42 -47.77
CA PRO A 312 -28.62 -16.98 -46.74
C PRO A 312 -27.88 -16.04 -45.79
N TYR A 313 -28.43 -14.84 -45.59
CA TYR A 313 -27.90 -13.88 -44.63
C TYR A 313 -28.21 -14.40 -43.23
N LEU A 314 -27.28 -15.16 -42.65
CA LEU A 314 -27.37 -15.54 -41.25
C LEU A 314 -27.20 -14.27 -40.42
N SER A 315 -28.15 -14.01 -39.53
CA SER A 315 -27.99 -12.96 -38.54
C SER A 315 -26.83 -13.29 -37.59
N GLN A 316 -26.22 -12.28 -36.98
CA GLN A 316 -25.14 -12.47 -36.00
C GLN A 316 -25.55 -13.45 -34.89
N ALA A 317 -26.83 -13.43 -34.47
CA ALA A 317 -27.35 -14.33 -33.45
C ALA A 317 -27.40 -15.79 -33.92
N GLU A 318 -27.77 -16.05 -35.18
CA GLU A 318 -27.76 -17.39 -35.76
C GLU A 318 -26.35 -17.91 -35.95
N LEU A 319 -25.41 -17.05 -36.37
CA LEU A 319 -23.98 -17.39 -36.44
C LEU A 319 -23.43 -17.76 -35.07
N THR A 320 -23.69 -16.96 -34.04
CA THR A 320 -23.28 -17.27 -32.66
C THR A 320 -23.89 -18.58 -32.18
N SER A 321 -25.16 -18.83 -32.46
CA SER A 321 -25.83 -20.08 -32.06
C SER A 321 -25.26 -21.32 -32.77
N VAL A 322 -24.87 -21.20 -34.05
CA VAL A 322 -24.24 -22.28 -34.80
C VAL A 322 -22.84 -22.54 -34.26
N ASP A 323 -22.07 -21.47 -33.99
CA ASP A 323 -20.71 -21.57 -33.43
C ASP A 323 -20.73 -22.20 -32.03
N ASP A 324 -21.66 -21.80 -31.16
CA ASP A 324 -21.84 -22.39 -29.82
C ASP A 324 -22.19 -23.89 -29.88
N ASN A 325 -23.04 -24.29 -30.85
CA ASN A 325 -23.39 -25.69 -31.05
C ASN A 325 -22.19 -26.49 -31.57
N LEU A 326 -21.45 -25.96 -32.54
CA LEU A 326 -20.23 -26.59 -33.05
C LEU A 326 -19.17 -26.72 -31.94
N ARG A 327 -19.00 -25.67 -31.13
CA ARG A 327 -18.05 -25.66 -30.01
C ARG A 327 -18.45 -26.63 -28.91
N LYS A 328 -19.75 -26.83 -28.64
CA LYS A 328 -20.22 -27.87 -27.71
C LYS A 328 -19.94 -29.29 -28.19
N VAL A 329 -20.07 -29.55 -29.49
CA VAL A 329 -19.92 -30.89 -30.05
C VAL A 329 -18.46 -31.24 -30.29
N TYR A 330 -17.68 -30.31 -30.86
CA TYR A 330 -16.33 -30.57 -31.34
C TYR A 330 -15.25 -29.82 -30.56
N GLY A 331 -15.60 -28.93 -29.63
CA GLY A 331 -14.62 -28.05 -28.96
C GLY A 331 -13.57 -28.81 -28.15
N GLU A 332 -13.94 -29.92 -27.49
CA GLU A 332 -12.98 -30.76 -26.77
C GLU A 332 -12.03 -31.50 -27.71
N GLU A 333 -12.54 -32.10 -28.79
CA GLU A 333 -11.71 -32.76 -29.80
C GLU A 333 -10.80 -31.76 -30.52
N PHE A 334 -11.35 -30.64 -30.98
CA PHE A 334 -10.59 -29.59 -31.63
C PHE A 334 -9.45 -29.07 -30.73
N SER A 335 -9.72 -28.87 -29.44
CA SER A 335 -8.70 -28.48 -28.47
C SER A 335 -7.65 -29.56 -28.19
N ARG A 336 -8.01 -30.84 -28.34
CA ARG A 336 -7.14 -32.00 -28.11
C ARG A 336 -6.21 -32.30 -29.28
N TRP A 337 -6.68 -32.09 -30.51
CA TRP A 337 -5.97 -32.49 -31.73
C TRP A 337 -5.27 -31.33 -32.46
N THR A 338 -5.68 -30.09 -32.22
CA THR A 338 -5.09 -28.94 -32.91
C THR A 338 -3.73 -28.62 -32.34
N ASP A 339 -2.71 -28.74 -33.19
CA ASP A 339 -1.39 -28.17 -32.95
C ASP A 339 -1.48 -26.65 -33.15
N TRP A 340 -1.75 -25.94 -32.06
CA TRP A 340 -1.88 -24.49 -32.05
C TRP A 340 -0.60 -23.79 -32.50
N ASP A 341 0.58 -24.34 -32.19
CA ASP A 341 1.86 -23.77 -32.61
C ASP A 341 2.06 -23.81 -34.13
N LYS A 342 1.43 -24.79 -34.80
CA LYS A 342 1.55 -25.00 -36.25
C LYS A 342 0.41 -24.42 -37.08
N HIS A 343 -0.79 -24.36 -36.52
CA HIS A 343 -2.03 -24.03 -37.25
C HIS A 343 -2.73 -22.76 -36.76
N ALA A 344 -2.20 -22.10 -35.73
CA ALA A 344 -2.64 -20.77 -35.34
C ALA A 344 -2.46 -19.75 -36.48
N TYR A 345 -3.47 -18.91 -36.67
CA TYR A 345 -3.38 -17.71 -37.53
C TYR A 345 -2.74 -16.51 -36.81
N TYR A 346 -2.11 -16.73 -35.64
CA TYR A 346 -1.35 -15.73 -34.91
C TYR A 346 0.12 -16.14 -34.89
N VAL A 347 1.02 -15.15 -34.88
CA VAL A 347 2.44 -15.37 -34.65
C VAL A 347 2.63 -15.39 -33.13
N PRO A 348 3.10 -16.50 -32.52
CA PRO A 348 3.40 -16.50 -31.09
C PRO A 348 4.34 -15.35 -30.74
N PHE A 349 4.11 -14.71 -29.61
CA PHE A 349 4.91 -13.58 -29.11
C PHE A 349 6.38 -13.95 -28.92
N ASN A 350 6.68 -15.22 -28.65
CA ASN A 350 8.04 -15.77 -28.56
C ASN A 350 8.61 -16.31 -29.88
N TYR A 351 7.89 -16.21 -31.01
CA TYR A 351 8.38 -16.62 -32.33
C TYR A 351 9.49 -15.66 -32.81
N LYS A 352 10.54 -16.17 -33.47
CA LYS A 352 11.67 -15.37 -33.98
C LYS A 352 11.67 -15.29 -35.51
N ALA A 353 11.40 -14.11 -36.08
CA ALA A 353 11.50 -13.84 -37.52
C ALA A 353 12.80 -13.06 -37.87
N PRO A 354 13.36 -13.22 -39.08
CA PRO A 354 14.59 -12.51 -39.51
C PRO A 354 14.49 -10.97 -39.53
N TYR A 355 13.27 -10.43 -39.58
CA TYR A 355 12.98 -8.99 -39.66
C TYR A 355 12.10 -8.51 -38.50
N GLN A 356 12.14 -9.20 -37.36
CA GLN A 356 11.23 -8.90 -36.27
C GLN A 356 11.62 -7.60 -35.55
N ARG A 357 10.63 -6.71 -35.40
CA ARG A 357 10.72 -5.55 -34.51
C ARG A 357 10.88 -6.01 -33.07
N LEU A 358 11.36 -5.14 -32.19
CA LEU A 358 11.54 -5.48 -30.76
C LEU A 358 10.20 -5.96 -30.18
N ARG A 359 10.21 -7.06 -29.40
CA ARG A 359 8.99 -7.64 -28.76
C ARG A 359 8.24 -6.62 -27.91
N ILE A 360 8.94 -5.62 -27.41
CA ILE A 360 8.38 -4.48 -26.67
C ILE A 360 7.39 -3.68 -27.52
N VAL A 361 7.71 -3.47 -28.80
CA VAL A 361 6.80 -2.77 -29.72
C VAL A 361 5.56 -3.62 -29.97
N ASP A 362 5.72 -4.93 -30.16
CA ASP A 362 4.60 -5.86 -30.31
C ASP A 362 3.70 -5.83 -29.06
N PHE A 363 4.28 -5.83 -27.87
CA PHE A 363 3.53 -5.73 -26.62
C PHE A 363 2.78 -4.41 -26.52
N LEU A 364 3.48 -3.28 -26.68
CA LEU A 364 2.88 -1.95 -26.52
C LEU A 364 1.78 -1.69 -27.55
N THR A 365 1.93 -2.18 -28.78
CA THR A 365 0.91 -2.04 -29.83
C THR A 365 -0.27 -2.98 -29.64
N THR A 366 -0.02 -4.25 -29.29
CA THR A 366 -1.08 -5.24 -29.02
C THR A 366 -1.97 -4.82 -27.84
N PHE A 367 -1.37 -4.26 -26.78
CA PHE A 367 -2.12 -3.74 -25.63
C PHE A 367 -2.78 -2.38 -25.88
N GLY A 368 -2.60 -1.77 -27.06
CA GLY A 368 -3.13 -0.44 -27.37
C GLY A 368 -2.49 0.70 -26.58
N ILE A 369 -1.32 0.45 -25.96
CA ILE A 369 -0.55 1.48 -25.26
C ILE A 369 0.14 2.39 -26.28
N LEU A 370 0.67 1.82 -27.36
CA LEU A 370 1.31 2.54 -28.46
C LEU A 370 0.43 2.44 -29.71
N ASP A 371 -0.09 3.59 -30.16
CA ASP A 371 -0.76 3.75 -31.45
C ASP A 371 0.02 4.73 -32.34
N ILE A 372 -0.42 4.89 -33.59
CA ILE A 372 0.20 5.80 -34.57
C ILE A 372 0.18 7.24 -34.05
N GLU A 373 -0.84 7.62 -33.29
CA GLU A 373 -0.97 8.94 -32.68
C GLU A 373 -0.14 9.10 -31.39
N ASN A 374 0.44 8.00 -30.88
CA ASN A 374 1.09 7.89 -29.58
C ASN A 374 0.31 8.62 -28.47
N LYS A 375 -1.00 8.35 -28.35
CA LYS A 375 -1.89 9.05 -27.40
C LYS A 375 -1.44 8.95 -25.96
N ASN A 376 -0.84 7.81 -25.59
CA ASN A 376 -0.33 7.57 -24.23
C ASN A 376 1.08 8.14 -24.02
N VAL A 377 1.64 8.85 -25.01
CA VAL A 377 2.92 9.55 -24.92
C VAL A 377 4.05 8.64 -24.43
N VAL A 378 4.17 7.49 -25.09
CA VAL A 378 5.23 6.51 -24.89
C VAL A 378 6.56 7.11 -25.33
N ARG A 379 7.59 7.00 -24.48
CA ARG A 379 8.96 7.47 -24.78
C ARG A 379 9.98 6.42 -24.38
N PRO A 380 10.85 5.97 -25.30
CA PRO A 380 12.05 5.21 -24.94
C PRO A 380 12.97 6.07 -24.08
N GLN A 381 13.71 5.43 -23.17
CA GLN A 381 14.71 6.08 -22.32
C GLN A 381 16.07 5.45 -22.61
N VAL A 382 16.91 6.18 -23.34
CA VAL A 382 18.26 5.73 -23.75
C VAL A 382 19.35 6.15 -22.76
N ASP A 383 19.12 7.18 -21.95
CA ASP A 383 20.05 7.62 -20.91
C ASP A 383 19.90 6.76 -19.65
N VAL A 384 20.69 5.68 -19.60
CA VAL A 384 20.69 4.73 -18.48
C VAL A 384 21.09 5.40 -17.16
N ALA A 385 21.99 6.39 -17.18
CA ALA A 385 22.42 7.08 -15.97
C ALA A 385 21.29 7.92 -15.36
N ALA A 386 20.51 8.63 -16.20
CA ALA A 386 19.32 9.34 -15.76
C ALA A 386 18.25 8.38 -15.20
N VAL A 387 18.05 7.24 -15.87
CA VAL A 387 17.12 6.20 -15.42
C VAL A 387 17.53 5.63 -14.06
N ASP A 388 18.81 5.32 -13.85
CA ASP A 388 19.31 4.79 -12.58
C ASP A 388 19.21 5.81 -11.44
N ALA A 389 19.45 7.10 -11.72
CA ALA A 389 19.23 8.17 -10.73
C ALA A 389 17.75 8.26 -10.31
N VAL A 390 16.83 8.16 -11.27
CA VAL A 390 15.38 8.18 -11.02
C VAL A 390 14.93 6.92 -10.28
N LYS A 391 15.45 5.73 -10.64
CA LYS A 391 15.20 4.48 -9.90
C LYS A 391 15.64 4.61 -8.44
N LYS A 392 16.84 5.11 -8.18
CA LYS A 392 17.35 5.32 -6.81
C LYS A 392 16.46 6.28 -6.01
N LYS A 393 16.06 7.41 -6.59
CA LYS A 393 15.13 8.36 -5.96
C LYS A 393 13.75 7.74 -5.73
N PHE A 394 13.28 6.94 -6.66
CA PHE A 394 11.99 6.25 -6.55
C PHE A 394 12.02 5.24 -5.41
N ASP A 395 13.05 4.39 -5.33
CA ASP A 395 13.23 3.41 -4.27
C ASP A 395 13.31 4.09 -2.90
N GLN A 396 14.00 5.22 -2.83
CA GLN A 396 14.01 6.08 -1.64
C GLN A 396 12.63 6.59 -1.26
N ALA A 397 11.85 7.11 -2.22
CA ALA A 397 10.48 7.57 -1.98
C ALA A 397 9.50 6.43 -1.65
N ASP A 398 9.85 5.20 -2.00
CA ASP A 398 9.06 4.00 -1.75
C ASP A 398 9.30 3.42 -0.34
N ASN A 399 10.37 3.84 0.32
CA ASN A 399 10.66 3.42 1.68
C ASN A 399 9.65 4.03 2.69
N ALA A 400 9.20 3.20 3.63
CA ALA A 400 8.31 3.61 4.70
C ALA A 400 8.99 4.64 5.63
N PRO A 401 8.30 5.73 6.02
CA PRO A 401 8.86 6.71 6.96
C PRO A 401 9.18 6.11 8.33
N ILE A 402 10.17 6.70 9.00
CA ILE A 402 10.54 6.34 10.36
C ILE A 402 10.13 7.49 11.29
N VAL A 403 9.41 7.14 12.35
CA VAL A 403 9.12 8.04 13.46
C VAL A 403 9.99 7.65 14.64
N PRO A 404 11.00 8.46 15.00
CA PRO A 404 11.86 8.16 16.13
C PRO A 404 11.11 8.38 17.45
N ILE A 405 11.22 7.39 18.35
CA ILE A 405 10.79 7.47 19.75
C ILE A 405 12.05 7.47 20.63
N PRO A 406 12.50 8.65 21.11
CA PRO A 406 13.64 8.73 22.00
C PRO A 406 13.30 8.21 23.40
N ILE A 407 14.23 7.41 23.94
CA ILE A 407 14.25 6.86 25.29
C ILE A 407 15.39 7.50 26.06
N ILE A 408 15.02 8.29 27.06
CA ILE A 408 15.94 8.91 28.02
C ILE A 408 16.06 7.96 29.20
N HIS A 409 17.25 7.41 29.40
CA HIS A 409 17.52 6.51 30.51
C HIS A 409 17.91 7.31 31.76
N PHE A 410 17.14 7.15 32.85
CA PHE A 410 17.32 7.86 34.11
C PHE A 410 17.62 6.87 35.25
N MET A 411 18.70 7.10 36.01
CA MET A 411 19.16 6.22 37.10
C MET A 411 19.37 6.97 38.42
N ALA A 412 19.58 6.21 39.50
CA ALA A 412 19.99 6.74 40.80
C ALA A 412 21.34 7.47 40.66
N GLY A 413 21.32 8.79 40.84
CA GLY A 413 22.50 9.66 40.68
C GLY A 413 22.36 10.71 39.57
N ASP A 414 21.39 10.55 38.66
CA ASP A 414 21.07 11.63 37.72
C ASP A 414 20.33 12.77 38.43
N LEU A 415 20.76 14.01 38.15
CA LEU A 415 20.16 15.22 38.73
C LEU A 415 19.14 15.90 37.81
N ASP A 416 19.19 15.60 36.52
CA ASP A 416 18.43 16.27 35.46
C ASP A 416 18.17 15.33 34.27
N LEU A 417 17.36 15.77 33.32
CA LEU A 417 17.11 15.06 32.05
C LEU A 417 18.06 15.52 30.93
N GLU A 418 19.04 16.38 31.20
CA GLU A 418 19.95 16.91 30.17
C GLU A 418 20.92 15.83 29.67
N TYR A 419 21.43 16.01 28.44
CA TYR A 419 22.46 15.13 27.91
C TYR A 419 23.74 15.25 28.73
N LYS A 420 24.23 14.13 29.24
CA LYS A 420 25.58 13.97 29.77
C LYS A 420 26.15 12.70 29.16
N GLN A 421 27.44 12.71 28.80
CA GLN A 421 28.08 11.55 28.15
C GLN A 421 27.97 10.28 29.00
N GLU A 422 27.92 10.42 30.34
CA GLU A 422 27.68 9.34 31.30
C GLU A 422 26.27 8.69 31.21
N LYS A 423 25.35 9.29 30.46
CA LYS A 423 23.99 8.79 30.21
C LYS A 423 23.87 7.97 28.92
N THR A 424 24.98 7.62 28.25
CA THR A 424 25.00 6.68 27.10
C THR A 424 25.07 5.22 27.53
N ARG A 425 24.52 4.88 28.71
CA ARG A 425 24.64 3.57 29.35
C ARG A 425 23.46 2.65 29.03
N MET A 426 23.74 1.36 28.89
CA MET A 426 22.78 0.30 28.57
C MET A 426 22.75 -0.74 29.70
N THR A 427 21.81 -0.61 30.62
CA THR A 427 21.58 -1.56 31.73
C THR A 427 20.91 -2.84 31.23
N PRO A 428 21.01 -3.97 31.97
CA PRO A 428 20.31 -5.20 31.62
C PRO A 428 18.78 -5.03 31.52
N LEU A 429 18.19 -4.19 32.37
CA LEU A 429 16.74 -3.92 32.35
C LEU A 429 16.33 -3.15 31.10
N LEU A 430 17.05 -2.07 30.76
CA LEU A 430 16.83 -1.35 29.51
C LEU A 430 17.03 -2.24 28.29
N LEU A 431 18.06 -3.09 28.28
CA LEU A 431 18.30 -4.05 27.20
C LEU A 431 17.17 -5.08 27.06
N SER A 432 16.62 -5.59 28.18
CA SER A 432 15.46 -6.49 28.15
C SER A 432 14.24 -5.78 27.57
N PHE A 433 13.97 -4.56 28.04
CA PHE A 433 12.88 -3.73 27.54
C PHE A 433 12.97 -3.50 26.03
N LEU A 434 14.14 -3.12 25.52
CA LEU A 434 14.37 -2.87 24.10
C LEU A 434 14.18 -4.15 23.26
N LYS A 435 14.57 -5.31 23.77
CA LYS A 435 14.35 -6.60 23.09
C LYS A 435 12.88 -7.00 23.03
N GLU A 436 12.07 -6.57 24.00
CA GLU A 436 10.66 -6.97 24.11
C GLU A 436 9.70 -5.97 23.45
N ILE A 437 10.06 -4.69 23.34
CA ILE A 437 9.14 -3.64 22.86
C ILE A 437 8.94 -3.67 21.35
N GLY A 438 9.90 -4.17 20.57
CA GLY A 438 9.82 -4.20 19.11
C GLY A 438 10.81 -5.17 18.49
N GLU A 439 10.69 -5.37 17.17
CA GLU A 439 11.61 -6.23 16.44
C GLU A 439 12.96 -5.53 16.25
N PRO A 440 14.09 -6.22 16.45
CA PRO A 440 15.41 -5.62 16.26
C PRO A 440 15.71 -5.48 14.77
N ILE A 441 16.02 -4.27 14.32
CA ILE A 441 16.35 -3.94 12.94
C ILE A 441 17.73 -3.30 12.86
N GLU A 442 18.53 -3.69 11.87
CA GLU A 442 19.80 -3.03 11.55
C GLU A 442 19.57 -1.79 10.69
N LEU A 443 20.07 -0.65 11.16
CA LEU A 443 20.10 0.61 10.40
C LEU A 443 21.44 0.74 9.68
N SER A 444 21.44 0.68 8.34
CA SER A 444 22.64 0.95 7.55
C SER A 444 23.01 2.44 7.60
N ALA A 445 24.26 2.76 7.30
CA ALA A 445 24.72 4.15 7.21
C ALA A 445 23.94 4.96 6.16
N GLU A 446 23.62 4.33 5.03
CA GLU A 446 22.81 4.94 3.96
C GLU A 446 21.37 5.20 4.41
N ALA A 447 20.78 4.29 5.20
CA ALA A 447 19.46 4.49 5.78
C ALA A 447 19.47 5.66 6.78
N SER A 448 20.45 5.70 7.70
CA SER A 448 20.61 6.81 8.64
C SER A 448 20.74 8.15 7.91
N GLU A 449 21.57 8.25 6.87
CA GLU A 449 21.70 9.47 6.07
C GLU A 449 20.36 9.85 5.40
N PHE A 450 19.70 8.88 4.77
CA PHE A 450 18.44 9.09 4.05
C PHE A 450 17.32 9.65 4.94
N TYR A 451 17.10 9.03 6.10
CA TYR A 451 16.08 9.49 7.06
C TYR A 451 16.56 10.65 7.93
N LYS A 452 17.81 11.11 7.76
CA LYS A 452 18.45 12.12 8.61
C LYS A 452 18.46 11.70 10.08
N LEU A 453 18.66 10.41 10.32
CA LEU A 453 18.77 9.81 11.65
C LEU A 453 20.25 9.71 12.05
N PRO A 454 20.56 9.67 13.35
CA PRO A 454 21.91 9.44 13.83
C PRO A 454 22.44 8.06 13.41
N ALA A 455 23.76 7.92 13.31
CA ALA A 455 24.37 6.61 13.10
C ALA A 455 24.32 5.79 14.40
N VAL A 456 24.01 4.50 14.29
CA VAL A 456 23.95 3.57 15.42
C VAL A 456 24.91 2.40 15.23
N ASN A 457 25.38 1.81 16.33
CA ASN A 457 26.26 0.63 16.33
C ASN A 457 25.56 -0.66 16.81
N THR A 458 24.26 -0.59 17.10
CA THR A 458 23.42 -1.73 17.48
C THR A 458 22.19 -1.81 16.60
N THR A 459 21.47 -2.92 16.67
CA THR A 459 20.09 -2.98 16.20
C THR A 459 19.21 -2.00 16.98
N VAL A 460 18.21 -1.44 16.32
CA VAL A 460 17.17 -0.60 16.93
C VAL A 460 15.86 -1.38 17.00
N PRO A 461 15.11 -1.34 18.12
CA PRO A 461 13.79 -1.92 18.16
C PRO A 461 12.82 -1.10 17.30
N THR A 462 11.98 -1.78 16.53
CA THR A 462 11.05 -1.15 15.61
C THR A 462 9.71 -1.84 15.63
N VAL A 463 8.63 -1.07 15.50
CA VAL A 463 7.25 -1.56 15.44
C VAL A 463 6.54 -0.90 14.25
N PRO A 464 5.89 -1.68 13.36
CA PRO A 464 5.11 -1.12 12.27
C PRO A 464 3.87 -0.39 12.80
N PHE A 465 3.55 0.75 12.19
CA PHE A 465 2.26 1.41 12.40
C PHE A 465 1.82 2.18 11.15
N LEU A 466 0.57 2.00 10.72
CA LEU A 466 0.08 2.56 9.45
C LEU A 466 1.06 2.26 8.30
N THR A 467 1.49 3.31 7.57
CA THR A 467 2.47 3.25 6.48
C THR A 467 3.91 3.54 6.93
N ALA A 468 4.20 3.50 8.24
CA ALA A 468 5.46 3.94 8.82
C ALA A 468 5.97 2.97 9.90
N PHE A 469 7.16 3.27 10.44
CA PHE A 469 7.81 2.50 11.48
C PHE A 469 8.12 3.38 12.69
N ALA A 470 7.64 2.98 13.87
CA ALA A 470 8.03 3.57 15.14
C ALA A 470 9.35 2.93 15.57
N THR A 471 10.42 3.71 15.68
CA THR A 471 11.76 3.17 15.99
C THR A 471 12.30 3.76 17.28
N PHE A 472 12.72 2.91 18.20
CA PHE A 472 13.12 3.28 19.55
C PHE A 472 14.62 3.56 19.61
N PHE A 473 14.97 4.78 20.01
CA PHE A 473 16.37 5.22 20.10
C PHE A 473 16.74 5.56 21.54
N THR A 474 17.92 5.13 21.99
CA THR A 474 18.49 5.61 23.25
C THR A 474 19.93 6.06 23.01
N PRO A 475 20.45 7.10 23.72
CA PRO A 475 21.79 7.62 23.47
C PRO A 475 22.91 6.56 23.53
N GLY A 476 22.70 5.48 24.28
CA GLY A 476 23.64 4.34 24.34
C GLY A 476 23.81 3.55 23.04
N MET A 477 22.97 3.78 22.03
CA MET A 477 23.07 3.15 20.70
C MET A 477 23.93 3.94 19.71
N GLY A 478 24.35 5.16 20.05
CA GLY A 478 25.08 6.04 19.13
C GLY A 478 26.42 5.43 18.71
N ALA A 479 26.72 5.50 17.41
CA ALA A 479 28.00 5.02 16.88
C ALA A 479 29.20 5.85 17.39
N THR A 480 28.97 7.14 17.65
CA THR A 480 29.93 8.08 18.23
C THR A 480 29.28 8.89 19.36
N PRO A 481 30.06 9.56 20.23
CA PRO A 481 29.52 10.46 21.25
C PRO A 481 28.64 11.58 20.66
N HIS A 482 28.94 12.03 19.44
CA HIS A 482 28.15 13.02 18.73
C HIS A 482 26.81 12.44 18.24
N ASP A 483 26.78 11.19 17.80
CA ASP A 483 25.53 10.51 17.44
C ASP A 483 24.66 10.23 18.67
N SER A 484 25.26 9.87 19.80
CA SER A 484 24.55 9.75 21.08
C SER A 484 23.86 11.05 21.50
N GLU A 485 24.53 12.19 21.31
CA GLU A 485 23.96 13.51 21.56
C GLU A 485 22.82 13.82 20.56
N LYS A 486 22.98 13.49 19.28
CA LYS A 486 21.91 13.64 18.29
C LYS A 486 20.68 12.79 18.64
N ILE A 487 20.88 11.54 19.09
CA ILE A 487 19.80 10.68 19.56
C ILE A 487 19.05 11.34 20.71
N HIS A 488 19.78 11.87 21.70
CA HIS A 488 19.17 12.61 22.79
C HIS A 488 18.36 13.82 22.31
N ASN A 489 18.87 14.54 21.30
CA ASN A 489 18.21 15.71 20.72
C ASN A 489 16.96 15.39 19.90
N LEU A 490 16.73 14.13 19.49
CA LEU A 490 15.48 13.71 18.81
C LEU A 490 14.24 14.04 19.66
N GLN A 491 14.38 14.12 20.98
CA GLN A 491 13.29 14.45 21.89
C GLN A 491 12.68 15.84 21.66
N LYS A 492 13.35 16.75 20.94
CA LYS A 492 12.84 18.11 20.72
C LYS A 492 11.59 18.08 19.83
N ASP A 493 11.62 17.23 18.80
CA ASP A 493 10.58 17.17 17.76
C ASP A 493 9.79 15.86 17.78
N ALA A 494 10.15 14.91 18.64
CA ALA A 494 9.49 13.60 18.68
C ALA A 494 8.04 13.69 19.22
N PRO A 495 7.07 13.03 18.55
CA PRO A 495 5.67 13.01 18.97
C PRO A 495 5.43 12.23 20.26
N ILE A 496 6.34 11.30 20.58
CA ILE A 496 6.33 10.50 21.80
C ILE A 496 7.74 10.47 22.38
N LYS A 497 7.86 10.68 23.68
CA LYS A 497 9.12 10.64 24.43
C LYS A 497 8.97 9.69 25.61
N ILE A 498 9.95 8.83 25.80
CA ILE A 498 9.96 7.87 26.91
C ILE A 498 11.10 8.23 27.86
N ILE A 499 10.80 8.27 29.15
CA ILE A 499 11.80 8.27 30.22
C ILE A 499 11.81 6.88 30.84
N PHE A 500 12.87 6.13 30.63
CA PHE A 500 13.07 4.84 31.28
C PHE A 500 13.73 5.08 32.64
N ASN A 501 12.95 4.97 33.71
CA ASN A 501 13.36 5.37 35.06
C ASN A 501 13.70 4.15 35.93
N GLU A 502 15.00 3.92 36.10
CA GLU A 502 15.59 2.91 36.99
C GLU A 502 16.06 3.51 38.33
N SER A 503 15.77 4.78 38.61
CA SER A 503 16.29 5.44 39.83
C SER A 503 15.66 4.94 41.13
N GLY A 504 14.47 4.33 41.05
CA GLY A 504 13.65 4.00 42.22
C GLY A 504 12.93 5.20 42.85
N PHE A 505 13.11 6.42 42.33
CA PHE A 505 12.44 7.62 42.79
C PHE A 505 11.36 8.10 41.80
N GLU A 506 10.35 8.78 42.33
CA GLU A 506 9.38 9.48 41.48
C GLU A 506 10.00 10.76 40.93
N LEU A 507 9.92 10.91 39.61
CA LEU A 507 10.41 12.10 38.92
C LEU A 507 9.35 13.19 39.00
N ASN A 508 9.71 14.34 39.59
CA ASN A 508 8.84 15.52 39.60
C ASN A 508 8.99 16.28 38.28
N ILE A 509 8.26 15.83 37.26
CA ILE A 509 8.26 16.47 35.94
C ILE A 509 7.01 17.36 35.85
N PRO A 510 7.16 18.68 35.60
CA PRO A 510 6.03 19.58 35.49
C PRO A 510 5.16 19.18 34.29
N LYS A 511 3.84 19.14 34.54
CA LYS A 511 2.85 18.92 33.48
C LYS A 511 2.78 20.14 32.58
N ASP A 512 2.69 19.89 31.28
CA ASP A 512 2.43 20.90 30.28
C ASP A 512 1.04 20.63 29.67
N ASP A 513 0.05 21.44 30.08
CA ASP A 513 -1.33 21.33 29.61
C ASP A 513 -1.48 21.67 28.11
N LYS A 514 -0.43 22.22 27.48
CA LYS A 514 -0.39 22.55 26.04
C LYS A 514 0.62 21.69 25.28
N ALA A 515 1.02 20.55 25.83
CA ALA A 515 1.98 19.67 25.21
C ALA A 515 1.52 19.23 23.81
N SER A 516 2.43 19.30 22.83
CA SER A 516 2.22 18.80 21.47
C SER A 516 2.66 17.34 21.28
N SER A 517 3.23 16.72 22.32
CA SER A 517 3.79 15.36 22.30
C SER A 517 3.45 14.60 23.57
N PHE A 518 3.40 13.27 23.50
CA PHE A 518 3.33 12.44 24.70
C PHE A 518 4.68 12.41 25.43
N LEU A 519 4.61 12.50 26.77
CA LEU A 519 5.74 12.20 27.65
C LEU A 519 5.32 11.10 28.62
N ILE A 520 6.02 9.96 28.54
CA ILE A 520 5.70 8.75 29.28
C ILE A 520 6.91 8.36 30.12
N VAL A 521 6.67 8.06 31.40
CA VAL A 521 7.68 7.50 32.30
C VAL A 521 7.43 6.01 32.43
N VAL A 522 8.44 5.21 32.13
CA VAL A 522 8.41 3.74 32.20
C VAL A 522 9.37 3.30 33.30
N LYS A 523 8.83 2.67 34.34
CA LYS A 523 9.60 2.12 35.45
C LYS A 523 9.56 0.59 35.40
N PRO A 524 10.69 -0.11 35.33
CA PRO A 524 10.70 -1.56 35.42
C PRO A 524 10.26 -2.00 36.83
N LEU A 525 9.37 -2.99 36.91
CA LEU A 525 8.91 -3.57 38.18
C LEU A 525 9.54 -4.95 38.39
N PHE A 526 8.91 -6.00 37.87
CA PHE A 526 9.37 -7.39 37.96
C PHE A 526 8.83 -8.20 36.76
N SER A 527 9.57 -9.22 36.33
CA SER A 527 9.11 -10.21 35.34
C SER A 527 8.62 -9.63 33.99
N GLY A 528 9.32 -8.63 33.43
CA GLY A 528 8.94 -8.00 32.15
C GLY A 528 7.70 -7.11 32.22
N LEU A 529 7.27 -6.73 33.43
CA LEU A 529 6.23 -5.75 33.66
C LEU A 529 6.82 -4.38 34.00
N TYR A 530 6.16 -3.36 33.47
CA TYR A 530 6.55 -1.97 33.59
C TYR A 530 5.39 -1.15 34.12
N GLN A 531 5.64 -0.33 35.14
CA GLN A 531 4.73 0.75 35.49
C GLN A 531 4.92 1.88 34.48
N VAL A 532 3.83 2.33 33.88
CA VAL A 532 3.79 3.34 32.84
C VAL A 532 2.94 4.51 33.36
N ASP A 533 3.59 5.65 33.56
CA ASP A 533 2.96 6.89 34.01
C ASP A 533 2.92 7.89 32.85
N ILE A 534 1.76 8.49 32.55
CA ILE A 534 1.68 9.60 31.59
C ILE A 534 1.94 10.91 32.33
N VAL A 535 2.94 11.65 31.87
CA VAL A 535 3.19 13.01 32.36
C VAL A 535 2.42 14.01 31.51
N ASN A 536 2.60 13.95 30.19
CA ASN A 536 1.96 14.86 29.23
C ASN A 536 1.23 14.06 28.14
N SER A 537 0.06 14.57 27.76
CA SER A 537 -0.74 14.09 26.62
C SER A 537 -1.27 15.32 25.88
N PRO A 538 -1.21 15.32 24.55
CA PRO A 538 -1.86 16.36 23.75
C PRO A 538 -3.37 16.44 24.07
N PRO A 539 -3.94 17.67 24.19
CA PRO A 539 -5.31 17.86 24.68
C PRO A 539 -6.39 17.43 23.67
N ASP A 540 -6.05 17.41 22.38
CA ASP A 540 -6.99 17.14 21.29
C ASP A 540 -7.19 15.65 20.96
N ILE A 541 -6.55 14.76 21.74
CA ILE A 541 -6.61 13.30 21.52
C ILE A 541 -7.01 12.55 22.79
N LEU A 542 -7.70 11.43 22.62
CA LEU A 542 -7.97 10.52 23.73
C LEU A 542 -6.79 9.59 23.90
N SER A 543 -6.02 9.81 24.97
CA SER A 543 -4.88 8.94 25.27
C SER A 543 -5.30 7.48 25.47
N PRO A 544 -4.61 6.50 24.85
CA PRO A 544 -4.83 5.08 25.10
C PRO A 544 -4.23 4.62 26.44
N PHE A 545 -3.62 5.54 27.19
CA PHE A 545 -3.02 5.28 28.49
C PHE A 545 -3.91 5.86 29.61
N THR A 546 -3.99 5.16 30.75
CA THR A 546 -4.43 5.76 32.02
C THR A 546 -3.30 6.59 32.63
N TYR A 547 -3.57 7.39 33.67
CA TYR A 547 -2.53 8.17 34.35
C TYR A 547 -1.36 7.31 34.84
N THR A 548 -1.68 6.13 35.37
CA THR A 548 -0.73 5.08 35.78
C THR A 548 -1.33 3.73 35.44
N GLN A 549 -0.54 2.86 34.79
CA GLN A 549 -0.91 1.48 34.49
C GLN A 549 0.30 0.56 34.49
N VAL A 550 0.06 -0.74 34.69
CA VAL A 550 1.09 -1.77 34.58
C VAL A 550 0.91 -2.49 33.24
N LEU A 551 1.93 -2.50 32.41
CA LEU A 551 1.93 -3.15 31.09
C LEU A 551 3.18 -4.02 30.91
N ASN A 552 3.08 -5.05 30.08
CA ASN A 552 4.27 -5.64 29.47
C ASN A 552 4.73 -4.78 28.27
N ALA A 553 5.94 -5.02 27.76
CA ALA A 553 6.50 -4.23 26.66
C ALA A 553 5.68 -4.31 25.35
N LYS A 554 5.05 -5.45 25.07
CA LYS A 554 4.20 -5.64 23.87
C LYS A 554 2.90 -4.84 23.95
N SER A 555 2.22 -4.85 25.09
CA SER A 555 1.03 -4.01 25.31
C SER A 555 1.39 -2.52 25.28
N LEU A 556 2.57 -2.16 25.79
CA LEU A 556 3.08 -0.80 25.68
C LEU A 556 3.30 -0.40 24.21
N SER A 557 3.94 -1.24 23.40
CA SER A 557 4.16 -0.91 21.98
C SER A 557 2.85 -0.73 21.20
N ILE A 558 1.83 -1.55 21.46
CA ILE A 558 0.50 -1.37 20.89
C ILE A 558 -0.07 0.00 21.28
N ASN A 559 -0.04 0.38 22.56
CA ASN A 559 -0.56 1.67 23.00
C ASN A 559 0.22 2.87 22.43
N LEU A 560 1.54 2.73 22.26
CA LEU A 560 2.38 3.77 21.64
C LEU A 560 2.05 3.96 20.16
N THR A 561 1.87 2.87 19.41
CA THR A 561 1.51 2.95 17.98
C THR A 561 0.10 3.52 17.80
N LEU A 562 -0.86 3.14 18.66
CA LEU A 562 -2.19 3.75 18.70
C LEU A 562 -2.13 5.24 19.02
N ALA A 563 -1.27 5.66 19.96
CA ALA A 563 -1.05 7.07 20.25
C ALA A 563 -0.49 7.84 19.03
N LEU A 564 0.41 7.24 18.26
CA LEU A 564 0.92 7.82 17.01
C LEU A 564 -0.17 7.93 15.94
N GLU A 565 -1.03 6.92 15.80
CA GLU A 565 -2.17 6.95 14.88
C GLU A 565 -3.16 8.07 15.21
N LEU A 566 -3.41 8.31 16.48
CA LEU A 566 -4.27 9.42 16.92
C LEU A 566 -3.62 10.78 16.70
N LEU A 567 -2.29 10.84 16.81
CA LEU A 567 -1.51 12.02 16.48
C LEU A 567 -1.37 12.27 14.99
N ILE A 568 -1.91 11.41 14.12
CA ILE A 568 -1.62 11.46 12.70
C ILE A 568 -1.83 12.85 12.14
N HIS A 569 -2.87 13.59 12.55
CA HIS A 569 -3.16 14.98 12.16
C HIS A 569 -1.96 15.95 12.28
N ASP A 570 -1.14 15.78 13.31
CA ASP A 570 -0.02 16.69 13.59
C ASP A 570 1.29 16.19 12.96
N ILE A 571 1.43 14.87 12.77
CA ILE A 571 2.59 14.22 12.16
C ILE A 571 2.41 13.88 10.66
N GLN A 572 1.29 14.30 10.04
CA GLN A 572 0.94 13.94 8.64
C GLN A 572 2.04 14.28 7.63
N LYS A 573 2.76 15.40 7.86
CA LYS A 573 3.86 15.82 6.98
C LYS A 573 5.01 14.81 6.93
N GLN A 574 5.18 14.03 7.99
CA GLN A 574 6.28 13.07 8.17
C GLN A 574 5.85 11.65 7.76
N ILE A 575 4.62 11.25 8.04
CA ILE A 575 4.12 9.87 7.83
C ILE A 575 3.51 9.65 6.45
N CYS A 576 2.87 10.68 5.90
CA CYS A 576 2.20 10.62 4.61
C CYS A 576 2.67 11.76 3.71
N PRO A 577 3.97 11.85 3.33
CA PRO A 577 4.28 12.54 2.10
C PRO A 577 3.42 11.89 1.01
N SER A 578 2.95 12.68 0.05
CA SER A 578 2.09 12.21 -1.01
C SER A 578 2.84 11.22 -1.92
N THR A 579 3.04 9.99 -1.47
CA THR A 579 3.93 9.01 -2.10
C THR A 579 3.61 8.83 -3.59
N PRO A 580 2.33 8.81 -4.02
CA PRO A 580 2.00 8.80 -5.45
C PRO A 580 2.42 10.05 -6.22
N ASP A 581 2.23 11.25 -5.66
CA ASP A 581 2.67 12.50 -6.29
C ASP A 581 4.19 12.63 -6.30
N ALA A 582 4.85 12.20 -5.22
CA ALA A 582 6.31 12.20 -5.11
C ALA A 582 6.92 11.24 -6.14
N ARG A 583 6.45 9.98 -6.19
CA ARG A 583 6.81 8.98 -7.21
C ARG A 583 6.56 9.50 -8.62
N GLY A 584 5.38 10.08 -8.87
CA GLY A 584 5.02 10.68 -10.15
C GLY A 584 5.95 11.84 -10.54
N LYS A 585 6.29 12.74 -9.62
CA LYS A 585 7.24 13.83 -9.86
C LYS A 585 8.65 13.33 -10.17
N ILE A 586 9.10 12.28 -9.48
CA ILE A 586 10.41 11.65 -9.72
C ILE A 586 10.47 11.09 -11.14
N ILE A 587 9.44 10.38 -11.59
CA ILE A 587 9.39 9.83 -12.96
C ILE A 587 9.28 10.94 -14.02
N ARG A 588 8.61 12.07 -13.71
CA ARG A 588 8.56 13.24 -14.62
C ARG A 588 9.93 13.83 -14.91
N GLU A 589 10.95 13.58 -14.08
CA GLU A 589 12.33 14.01 -14.37
C GLU A 589 12.85 13.40 -15.69
N LEU A 590 12.35 12.21 -16.08
CA LEU A 590 12.65 11.56 -17.38
C LEU A 590 11.81 12.10 -18.55
N CYS A 591 10.83 12.97 -18.28
CA CYS A 591 9.83 13.42 -19.25
C CYS A 591 9.92 14.95 -19.47
N PRO A 592 10.95 15.46 -20.17
CA PRO A 592 11.07 16.88 -20.48
C PRO A 592 9.90 17.34 -21.38
N LYS A 593 9.40 18.56 -21.13
CA LYS A 593 8.18 19.10 -21.76
C LYS A 593 8.28 19.35 -23.26
N ASP A 594 9.49 19.46 -23.83
CA ASP A 594 9.71 20.06 -25.15
C ASP A 594 10.46 19.18 -26.18
N LYS A 595 10.59 17.87 -25.94
CA LYS A 595 11.25 16.99 -26.93
C LYS A 595 10.23 16.31 -27.84
N LYS A 596 10.35 16.52 -29.17
CA LYS A 596 9.93 15.51 -30.16
C LYS A 596 10.75 14.24 -29.90
N TYR A 597 10.19 13.04 -30.14
CA TYR A 597 10.79 11.76 -29.75
C TYR A 597 11.42 11.03 -30.96
N PRO A 598 12.59 11.44 -31.46
CA PRO A 598 13.26 10.74 -32.56
C PRO A 598 13.62 9.29 -32.18
N GLU A 599 13.82 9.04 -30.89
CA GLU A 599 14.11 7.71 -30.33
C GLU A 599 12.91 6.75 -30.45
N LEU A 600 11.67 7.26 -30.51
CA LEU A 600 10.48 6.43 -30.72
C LEU A 600 10.43 5.86 -32.14
N ALA A 601 10.86 6.64 -33.13
CA ALA A 601 11.01 6.17 -34.50
C ALA A 601 12.13 5.12 -34.62
N ALA A 602 13.17 5.21 -33.78
CA ALA A 602 14.20 4.17 -33.69
C ALA A 602 13.70 2.89 -32.99
N LEU A 603 12.78 3.01 -32.02
CA LEU A 603 12.16 1.86 -31.35
C LEU A 603 11.16 1.14 -32.27
N ALA A 604 10.36 1.88 -33.04
CA ALA A 604 9.35 1.34 -33.96
C ALA A 604 9.50 1.91 -35.38
N PRO A 605 10.50 1.45 -36.15
CA PRO A 605 10.71 1.90 -37.53
C PRO A 605 9.47 1.58 -38.39
N GLY A 606 8.98 2.56 -39.18
CA GLY A 606 7.83 2.39 -40.08
C GLY A 606 6.44 2.58 -39.47
N MET A 607 6.32 2.82 -38.15
CA MET A 607 5.03 3.14 -37.50
C MET A 607 4.69 4.64 -37.49
N PHE A 608 5.71 5.50 -37.61
CA PHE A 608 5.60 6.95 -37.44
C PHE A 608 6.10 7.73 -38.67
N ASP A 609 6.17 7.06 -39.82
CA ASP A 609 6.56 7.66 -41.11
C ASP A 609 5.44 8.49 -41.75
#